data_AF-A0A832UAI6-F1
#
_entry.id   AF-A0A832UAI6-F1
#
_cell.length_a   1.000
_cell.length_b   1.000
_cell.length_c   1.000
_cell.angle_alpha   90.00
_cell.angle_beta   90.00
_cell.angle_gamma   90.00
#
_symmetry.space_group_name_H-M   'P 1'
#
loop_
_entity.id
_entity.type
_entity.pdbx_description
1 polymer ?
#
loop_
_entity_poly.entity_id
_entity_poly.type
_entity_poly.pdbx_seq_one_letter_code
_entity_poly.pdbx_strand_id
1 'polypeptide(L)'
;MKYQTIGIILLAALVLIVGAFAHSAGTASQDDTTTAPAGPMDPLSAIIVSDNSVQAEISIGDTVAYHAKMEAEEDGTPEPETPEIDPCCAWMYRSITAGTRALWGDEIPKRSDISVASYLPSCGALHTGWYVTGTGPGMDTASAGRFIL
;
A
#
# COMPACT_ATOMS: atom_id res chain seq x y z
N MET A 1 0.23 -38.29 26.23
CA MET A 1 -0.29 -37.14 25.46
C MET A 1 -1.46 -37.61 24.62
N LYS A 2 -2.63 -36.97 24.70
CA LYS A 2 -3.82 -37.40 23.94
C LYS A 2 -3.68 -36.92 22.48
N TYR A 3 -4.10 -37.72 21.51
CA TYR A 3 -4.01 -37.40 20.07
C TYR A 3 -4.62 -36.03 19.70
N GLN A 4 -5.60 -35.56 20.47
CA GLN A 4 -6.18 -34.22 20.34
C GLN A 4 -5.16 -33.09 20.60
N THR A 5 -4.25 -33.26 21.55
CA THR A 5 -3.21 -32.26 21.86
C THR A 5 -2.18 -32.18 20.73
N ILE A 6 -1.83 -33.32 20.13
CA ILE A 6 -0.90 -33.37 18.99
C ILE A 6 -1.54 -32.71 17.76
N GLY A 7 -2.82 -32.99 17.51
CA GLY A 7 -3.57 -32.38 16.39
C GLY A 7 -3.66 -30.85 16.49
N ILE A 8 -3.93 -30.31 17.69
CA ILE A 8 -4.00 -28.86 17.91
C ILE A 8 -2.62 -28.21 17.70
N ILE A 9 -1.55 -28.83 18.18
CA ILE A 9 -0.19 -28.32 18.00
C ILE A 9 0.22 -28.31 16.53
N LEU A 10 -0.10 -29.38 15.78
CA LEU A 10 0.20 -29.46 14.35
C LEU A 10 -0.61 -28.44 13.52
N LEU A 11 -1.87 -28.21 13.88
CA LEU A 11 -2.70 -27.21 13.22
C LEU A 11 -2.18 -25.79 13.49
N ALA A 12 -1.80 -25.49 14.74
CA ALA A 12 -1.22 -24.20 15.09
C ALA A 12 0.13 -23.96 14.39
N ALA A 13 0.98 -24.99 14.31
CA ALA A 13 2.23 -24.92 13.55
C ALA A 13 1.99 -24.68 12.05
N LEU A 14 0.98 -25.33 11.45
CA LEU A 14 0.64 -25.13 10.04
C LEU A 14 0.14 -23.70 9.76
N VAL A 15 -0.69 -23.13 10.63
CA VAL A 15 -1.17 -21.74 10.51
C VAL A 15 -0.02 -20.74 10.62
N LEU A 16 0.93 -20.98 11.53
CA LEU A 16 2.12 -20.14 11.68
C LEU A 16 3.07 -20.23 10.47
N ILE A 17 3.20 -21.41 9.86
CA ILE A 17 4.03 -21.58 8.66
C ILE A 17 3.44 -20.83 7.46
N VAL A 18 2.12 -20.87 7.25
CA VAL A 18 1.48 -20.12 6.16
C VAL A 18 1.61 -18.60 6.36
N GLY A 19 1.54 -18.12 7.61
CA GLY A 19 1.80 -16.70 7.92
C GLY A 19 3.24 -16.26 7.64
N ALA A 20 4.22 -17.13 7.91
CA ALA A 20 5.64 -16.83 7.66
C ALA A 20 6.03 -16.81 6.18
N PHE A 21 5.30 -17.50 5.30
CA PHE A 21 5.59 -17.54 3.86
C PHE A 21 4.83 -16.51 3.01
N ALA A 22 3.85 -15.80 3.59
CA ALA A 22 3.14 -14.72 2.89
C ALA A 22 4.04 -13.52 2.53
N HIS A 23 5.16 -13.34 3.25
CA HIS A 23 6.15 -12.27 3.01
C HIS A 23 7.35 -12.71 2.16
N SER A 24 7.21 -13.76 1.34
CA SER A 24 8.25 -14.02 0.34
C SER A 24 8.19 -12.91 -0.70
N ALA A 25 9.01 -11.88 -0.48
CA ALA A 25 9.33 -10.81 -1.40
C ALA A 25 9.63 -11.42 -2.77
N GLY A 26 8.61 -11.44 -3.62
CA GLY A 26 8.82 -11.56 -5.05
C GLY A 26 9.54 -10.29 -5.44
N THR A 27 10.83 -10.43 -5.75
CA THR A 27 11.73 -9.37 -6.18
C THR A 27 11.12 -8.60 -7.36
N ALA A 28 10.28 -7.61 -7.08
CA ALA A 28 10.05 -6.49 -7.97
C ALA A 28 11.34 -5.68 -7.86
N SER A 29 12.30 -6.01 -8.72
CA SER A 29 13.52 -5.23 -8.88
C SER A 29 13.15 -3.75 -8.97
N GLN A 30 13.60 -3.00 -7.98
CA GLN A 30 13.50 -1.54 -7.92
C GLN A 30 14.21 -0.87 -9.12
N ASP A 31 15.01 -1.65 -9.87
CA ASP A 31 15.73 -1.24 -11.07
C ASP A 31 14.95 -1.43 -12.37
N ASP A 32 13.75 -2.02 -12.36
CA ASP A 32 12.89 -2.05 -13.55
C ASP A 32 12.12 -0.73 -13.72
N THR A 33 12.87 0.38 -13.68
CA THR A 33 12.50 1.56 -14.45
C THR A 33 12.73 1.20 -15.91
N THR A 34 11.80 0.43 -16.49
CA THR A 34 11.83 0.16 -17.93
C THR A 34 12.03 1.51 -18.61
N THR A 35 13.12 1.67 -19.36
CA THR A 35 13.43 2.84 -20.18
C THR A 35 12.45 2.99 -21.36
N ALA A 36 11.28 2.35 -21.27
CA ALA A 36 10.14 2.59 -22.10
C ALA A 36 9.66 4.03 -21.83
N PRO A 37 9.52 4.87 -22.87
CA PRO A 37 8.89 6.18 -22.70
C PRO A 37 7.52 5.95 -22.06
N ALA A 38 7.20 6.70 -21.01
CA ALA A 38 5.88 6.69 -20.40
C ALA A 38 4.85 6.94 -21.51
N GLY A 39 4.19 5.88 -21.96
CA GLY A 39 2.99 6.02 -22.75
C GLY A 39 1.94 6.76 -21.91
N PRO A 40 0.84 7.21 -22.51
CA PRO A 40 -0.27 7.85 -21.77
C PRO A 40 -0.95 6.96 -20.71
N MET A 41 -0.37 5.79 -20.39
CA MET A 41 -0.89 4.71 -19.55
C MET A 41 0.24 4.11 -18.69
N ASP A 42 1.07 4.94 -18.04
CA ASP A 42 1.98 4.44 -17.00
C ASP A 42 1.19 4.23 -15.70
N PRO A 43 0.99 2.99 -15.22
CA PRO A 43 0.23 2.71 -14.01
C PRO A 43 1.01 3.05 -12.73
N LEU A 44 2.29 3.43 -12.82
CA LEU A 44 3.13 3.86 -11.70
C LEU A 44 3.37 5.37 -11.68
N SER A 45 2.76 6.13 -12.58
CA SER A 45 2.75 7.58 -12.53
C SER A 45 2.13 8.08 -11.22
N ALA A 46 2.56 9.26 -10.78
CA ALA A 46 2.05 9.87 -9.58
C ALA A 46 0.52 10.11 -9.60
N ILE A 47 -0.10 9.93 -8.43
CA ILE A 47 -1.48 10.33 -8.18
C ILE A 47 -1.43 11.80 -7.77
N ILE A 48 -2.08 12.66 -8.55
CA ILE A 48 -2.15 14.10 -8.25
C ILE A 48 -3.46 14.39 -7.53
N VAL A 49 -3.37 15.00 -6.35
CA VAL A 49 -4.55 15.37 -5.54
C VAL A 49 -4.43 16.80 -5.04
N SER A 50 -5.57 17.46 -4.83
CA SER A 50 -5.61 18.70 -4.05
C SER A 50 -5.78 18.36 -2.57
N ASP A 51 -4.74 18.61 -1.80
CA ASP A 51 -4.67 18.40 -0.36
C ASP A 51 -4.59 19.78 0.33
N ASN A 52 -5.62 20.17 1.08
CA ASN A 52 -5.71 21.48 1.71
C ASN A 52 -5.48 22.67 0.76
N SER A 53 -6.01 22.59 -0.47
CA SER A 53 -5.79 23.58 -1.55
C SER A 53 -4.35 23.66 -2.10
N VAL A 54 -3.48 22.74 -1.69
CA VAL A 54 -2.14 22.52 -2.27
C VAL A 54 -2.19 21.30 -3.18
N GLN A 55 -1.55 21.34 -4.34
CA GLN A 55 -1.40 20.14 -5.15
C GLN A 55 -0.31 19.25 -4.56
N ALA A 56 -0.67 18.02 -4.24
CA ALA A 56 0.24 16.99 -3.77
C ALA A 56 0.42 15.93 -4.85
N GLU A 57 1.68 15.57 -5.09
CA GLU A 57 2.08 14.48 -5.95
C GLU A 57 2.38 13.27 -5.06
N ILE A 58 1.62 12.18 -5.21
CA ILE A 58 1.80 10.94 -4.46
C ILE A 58 2.41 9.90 -5.38
N SER A 59 3.70 9.65 -5.23
CA SER A 59 4.44 8.61 -5.96
C SER A 59 4.28 7.23 -5.31
N ILE A 60 4.62 6.17 -6.04
CA ILE A 60 4.72 4.83 -5.44
C ILE A 60 5.79 4.80 -4.33
N GLY A 61 6.89 5.53 -4.51
CA GLY A 61 7.97 5.63 -3.52
C GLY A 61 7.48 6.16 -2.17
N ASP A 62 6.57 7.14 -2.19
CA ASP A 62 5.98 7.68 -0.96
C ASP A 62 5.15 6.63 -0.21
N THR A 63 4.35 5.85 -0.95
CA THR A 63 3.53 4.78 -0.35
C THR A 63 4.38 3.63 0.19
N VAL A 64 5.49 3.32 -0.48
CA VAL A 64 6.44 2.27 -0.07
C VAL A 64 7.24 2.69 1.16
N ALA A 65 7.69 3.95 1.20
CA ALA A 65 8.35 4.52 2.38
C ALA A 65 7.39 4.54 3.59
N TYR A 66 6.13 4.93 3.37
CA TYR A 66 5.13 4.89 4.43
C TYR A 66 4.83 3.47 4.92
N HIS A 67 4.69 2.51 4.00
CA HIS A 67 4.48 1.11 4.35
C HIS A 67 5.65 0.57 5.20
N ALA A 68 6.89 0.80 4.78
CA ALA A 68 8.07 0.38 5.51
C ALA A 68 8.18 1.03 6.90
N LYS A 69 7.77 2.29 7.03
CA LYS A 69 7.67 2.98 8.32
C LYS A 69 6.64 2.30 9.24
N MET A 70 5.45 1.99 8.74
CA MET A 70 4.41 1.33 9.55
C MET A 70 4.83 -0.07 10.01
N GLU A 71 5.47 -0.85 9.13
CA GLU A 71 6.04 -2.16 9.49
C GLU A 71 7.12 -2.03 10.58
N ALA A 72 8.03 -1.05 10.42
CA ALA A 72 9.08 -0.79 11.40
C ALA A 72 8.52 -0.37 12.78
N GLU A 73 7.46 0.45 12.79
CA GLU A 73 6.75 0.85 14.02
C GLU A 73 6.03 -0.34 14.67
N GLU A 74 5.39 -1.21 13.89
CA GLU A 74 4.69 -2.42 14.38
C GLU A 74 5.67 -3.45 14.96
N ASP A 75 6.75 -3.73 14.24
CA ASP A 75 7.76 -4.72 14.63
C ASP A 75 8.76 -4.19 15.66
N GLY A 76 8.79 -2.87 15.90
CA GLY A 76 9.76 -2.23 16.79
C GLY A 76 11.19 -2.28 16.24
N THR A 77 11.34 -2.28 14.91
CA THR A 77 12.62 -2.30 14.21
C THR A 77 12.97 -0.91 13.65
N PRO A 78 14.23 -0.64 13.28
CA PRO A 78 14.56 0.58 12.55
C PRO A 78 13.87 0.63 11.18
N GLU A 79 13.50 1.83 10.73
CA GLU A 79 13.06 2.05 9.35
C GLU A 79 14.20 1.71 8.37
N PRO A 80 13.94 0.97 7.28
CA PRO A 80 14.97 0.65 6.30
C PRO A 80 15.41 1.90 5.52
N GLU A 81 16.72 2.04 5.28
CA GLU A 81 17.28 3.15 4.49
C GLU A 81 16.83 3.11 3.02
N THR A 82 16.55 1.91 2.50
CA THR A 82 16.03 1.70 1.13
C THR A 82 14.85 0.75 1.19
N PRO A 83 13.62 1.28 1.34
CA PRO A 83 12.39 0.51 1.32
C PRO A 83 12.19 -0.24 -0.01
N GLU A 84 11.93 -1.55 0.07
CA GLU A 84 11.61 -2.38 -1.10
C GLU A 84 10.11 -2.30 -1.43
N ILE A 85 9.76 -2.39 -2.72
CA ILE A 85 8.37 -2.36 -3.15
C ILE A 85 7.72 -3.72 -2.87
N ASP A 86 6.81 -3.74 -1.90
CA ASP A 86 5.90 -4.87 -1.67
C ASP A 86 4.87 -5.01 -2.83
N PRO A 87 4.59 -6.22 -3.33
CA PRO A 87 3.59 -6.44 -4.39
C PRO A 87 2.19 -5.90 -4.08
N CYS A 88 1.76 -5.94 -2.82
CA CYS A 88 0.44 -5.44 -2.42
C CYS A 88 0.39 -3.91 -2.45
N CYS A 89 1.49 -3.24 -2.06
CA CYS A 89 1.66 -1.80 -2.29
C CYS A 89 1.52 -1.45 -3.77
N ALA A 90 2.26 -2.15 -4.62
CA ALA A 90 2.24 -1.89 -6.07
C ALA A 90 0.86 -2.10 -6.69
N TRP A 91 0.16 -3.20 -6.35
CA TRP A 91 -1.18 -3.46 -6.89
C TRP A 91 -2.22 -2.47 -6.40
N MET A 92 -2.18 -2.12 -5.11
CA MET A 92 -3.10 -1.14 -4.57
C MET A 92 -2.87 0.23 -5.19
N TYR A 93 -1.61 0.67 -5.26
CA TYR A 93 -1.24 1.94 -5.87
C TYR A 93 -1.74 2.02 -7.31
N ARG A 94 -1.44 1.02 -8.14
CA ARG A 94 -1.91 0.93 -9.52
C ARG A 94 -3.43 0.98 -9.63
N SER A 95 -4.13 0.29 -8.73
CA SER A 95 -5.59 0.25 -8.71
C SER A 95 -6.19 1.63 -8.40
N ILE A 96 -5.62 2.33 -7.41
CA ILE A 96 -6.06 3.69 -7.06
C ILE A 96 -5.71 4.66 -8.19
N THR A 97 -4.50 4.60 -8.76
CA THR A 97 -4.10 5.43 -9.92
C THR A 97 -5.05 5.26 -11.10
N ALA A 98 -5.38 4.01 -11.45
CA ALA A 98 -6.31 3.72 -12.54
C ALA A 98 -7.74 4.20 -12.21
N GLY A 99 -8.21 3.97 -10.97
CA GLY A 99 -9.54 4.39 -10.52
C GLY A 99 -9.69 5.90 -10.52
N THR A 100 -8.72 6.64 -9.98
CA THR A 100 -8.72 8.11 -9.96
C THR A 100 -8.78 8.68 -11.38
N ARG A 101 -7.97 8.15 -12.30
CA ARG A 101 -8.02 8.57 -13.71
C ARG A 101 -9.35 8.26 -14.39
N ALA A 102 -9.92 7.08 -14.13
CA ALA A 102 -11.19 6.69 -14.72
C ALA A 102 -12.35 7.58 -14.24
N LEU A 103 -12.28 8.08 -13.01
CA LEU A 103 -13.32 8.91 -12.40
C LEU A 103 -13.17 10.40 -12.70
N TRP A 104 -11.94 10.93 -12.69
CA TRP A 104 -11.68 12.37 -12.81
C TRP A 104 -11.01 12.78 -14.14
N GLY A 105 -10.48 11.83 -14.92
CA GLY A 105 -9.78 12.14 -16.18
C GLY A 105 -8.58 13.04 -15.93
N ASP A 106 -8.64 14.27 -16.46
CA ASP A 106 -7.62 15.30 -16.31
C ASP A 106 -7.88 16.25 -15.11
N GLU A 107 -9.03 16.11 -14.43
CA GLU A 107 -9.33 16.89 -13.23
C GLU A 107 -8.49 16.41 -12.04
N ILE A 108 -8.07 17.36 -11.20
CA ILE A 108 -7.34 17.05 -9.97
C ILE A 108 -8.36 16.93 -8.83
N PRO A 109 -8.65 15.72 -8.32
CA PRO A 109 -9.60 15.56 -7.22
C PRO A 109 -9.06 16.13 -5.92
N LYS A 110 -9.94 16.59 -5.03
CA LYS A 110 -9.54 16.82 -3.64
C LYS A 110 -9.28 15.47 -2.98
N ARG A 111 -8.28 15.40 -2.09
CA ARG A 111 -8.01 14.18 -1.32
C ARG A 111 -9.27 13.71 -0.54
N SER A 112 -10.05 14.66 -0.03
CA SER A 112 -11.30 14.40 0.68
C SER A 112 -12.39 13.73 -0.17
N ASP A 113 -12.30 13.85 -1.50
CA ASP A 113 -13.27 13.27 -2.44
C ASP A 113 -12.90 11.82 -2.81
N ILE A 114 -11.70 11.35 -2.42
CA ILE A 114 -11.22 10.01 -2.72
C ILE A 114 -11.69 9.04 -1.64
N SER A 115 -12.51 8.07 -2.04
CA SER A 115 -12.94 6.96 -1.19
C SER A 115 -12.51 5.64 -1.80
N VAL A 116 -11.78 4.83 -1.03
CA VAL A 116 -11.30 3.50 -1.44
C VAL A 116 -11.90 2.46 -0.51
N ALA A 117 -12.61 1.49 -1.09
CA ALA A 117 -13.04 0.29 -0.40
C ALA A 117 -12.20 -0.89 -0.92
N SER A 118 -11.41 -1.48 -0.02
CA SER A 118 -10.54 -2.62 -0.32
C SER A 118 -11.05 -3.84 0.43
N TYR A 119 -11.10 -4.99 -0.24
CA TYR A 119 -11.28 -6.28 0.43
C TYR A 119 -9.97 -7.07 0.52
N LEU A 120 -8.83 -6.40 0.28
CA LEU A 120 -7.50 -6.97 0.35
C LEU A 120 -6.88 -6.62 1.71
N PRO A 121 -6.79 -7.56 2.67
CA PRO A 121 -6.37 -7.29 4.05
C PRO A 121 -4.84 -7.27 4.24
N SER A 122 -4.05 -7.29 3.16
CA SER A 122 -2.58 -7.23 3.25
C SER A 122 -2.12 -5.85 3.73
N CYS A 123 -1.11 -5.82 4.61
CA CYS A 123 -0.51 -4.59 5.15
C CYS A 123 -0.06 -3.61 4.05
N GLY A 124 0.58 -4.09 2.98
CA GLY A 124 0.99 -3.23 1.86
C GLY A 124 -0.17 -2.48 1.19
N ALA A 125 -1.28 -3.19 0.95
CA ALA A 125 -2.48 -2.56 0.39
C ALA A 125 -3.18 -1.62 1.39
N LEU A 126 -3.22 -1.99 2.68
CA LEU A 126 -3.76 -1.16 3.74
C LEU A 126 -2.98 0.16 3.86
N HIS A 127 -1.66 0.09 4.01
CA HIS A 127 -0.78 1.25 4.20
C HIS A 127 -0.79 2.16 2.96
N THR A 128 -0.81 1.57 1.77
CA THR A 128 -0.96 2.32 0.51
C THR A 128 -2.31 3.05 0.44
N GLY A 129 -3.40 2.36 0.76
CA GLY A 129 -4.73 2.96 0.80
C GLY A 129 -4.83 4.10 1.82
N TRP A 130 -4.27 3.89 3.01
CA TRP A 130 -4.15 4.90 4.05
C TRP A 130 -3.36 6.13 3.62
N TYR A 131 -2.20 5.94 2.99
CA TYR A 131 -1.37 7.03 2.53
C TYR A 131 -2.09 7.89 1.49
N VAL A 132 -2.64 7.25 0.46
CA VAL A 132 -3.29 7.96 -0.66
C VAL A 132 -4.53 8.72 -0.20
N THR A 133 -5.30 8.14 0.71
CA THR A 133 -6.52 8.78 1.25
C THR A 133 -6.24 9.74 2.41
N GLY A 134 -5.01 9.79 2.93
CA GLY A 134 -4.66 10.58 4.11
C GLY A 134 -5.33 10.08 5.40
N THR A 135 -5.72 8.80 5.48
CA THR A 135 -6.46 8.23 6.62
C THR A 135 -5.57 7.45 7.60
N GLY A 136 -4.30 7.26 7.27
CA GLY A 136 -3.36 6.52 8.09
C GLY A 136 -2.79 7.28 9.28
N PRO A 137 -2.18 6.57 10.25
CA PRO A 137 -1.41 7.18 11.33
C PRO A 137 -0.37 8.20 10.81
N GLY A 138 -0.28 9.35 11.48
CA GLY A 138 0.69 10.41 11.16
C GLY A 138 0.35 11.27 9.95
N MET A 139 -0.82 11.09 9.32
CA MET A 139 -1.30 11.92 8.21
C MET A 139 -2.10 13.13 8.69
N ASP A 140 -2.16 14.18 7.87
CA ASP A 140 -3.11 15.27 8.08
C ASP A 140 -4.53 14.80 7.76
N THR A 141 -5.36 14.75 8.81
CA THR A 141 -6.75 14.30 8.70
C THR A 141 -7.72 15.39 8.24
N ALA A 142 -7.30 16.66 8.18
CA ALA A 142 -8.18 17.78 7.83
C ALA A 142 -8.75 17.70 6.41
N SER A 143 -8.02 17.04 5.50
CA SER A 143 -8.37 16.82 4.09
C SER A 143 -8.55 15.34 3.76
N ALA A 144 -8.61 14.47 4.76
CA ALA A 144 -8.66 13.03 4.54
C ALA A 144 -9.90 12.63 3.73
N GLY A 145 -9.67 11.72 2.79
CA GLY A 145 -10.72 10.98 2.11
C GLY A 145 -11.27 9.87 3.01
N ARG A 146 -11.57 8.72 2.41
CA ARG A 146 -12.05 7.55 3.15
C ARG A 146 -11.36 6.28 2.71
N PHE A 147 -10.91 5.51 3.68
CA PHE A 147 -10.46 4.14 3.46
C PHE A 147 -11.37 3.18 4.23
N ILE A 148 -11.83 2.12 3.56
CA ILE A 148 -12.65 1.06 4.14
C ILE A 148 -11.98 -0.26 3.80
N LEU A 149 -11.75 -1.07 4.84
CA LEU A 149 -11.28 -2.45 4.74
C LEU A 149 -12.44 -3.42 5.03
#